data_AF-A0A6V7WN13-F1
#
_entry.id   AF-A0A6V7WN13-F1
#
_cell.length_a   1.000
_cell.length_b   1.000
_cell.length_c   1.000
_cell.angle_alpha   90.00
_cell.angle_beta   90.00
_cell.angle_gamma   90.00
#
_symmetry.space_group_name_H-M   'P 1'
#
loop_
_entity.id
_entity.type
_entity.pdbx_description
1 polymer ?
#
loop_
_entity_poly.entity_id
_entity_poly.type
_entity_poly.pdbx_seq_one_letter_code
_entity_poly.pdbx_strand_id
1 'polypeptide(L)'
;MNESNIENHSNDLIKIQNNFNNLQKLFVKEKEKNLNLENELKERDKKIQKLNFDNEKEMEEMRQDYQKLQAEKDACLAQKDDKINSLEEKMKKASELFEKKNNELTVKLKDMYRKYLVTYKFGCCIICQSQLNHENVYILKNCNHAYHHYCITRWISEGSKNCPCCRVPATLNDIKQFFVEKASDSSDEFGDEFTQSSSNMTKVMNNLSNKYVEFVKIKNKWSEINRGYSKCCDKECIQNKDKGSCIEGNGFGNLINDEIIKYVVKDGGYNRYVAVYAENSFNKPQNCLYYSLHYFEIKCKLEGRLSKREQWMFIGIQNLSTNKNIYYYTNNSTIYNEKCETLKLSTCFNNNDIFGCGLVYPPTYKLSKEFPYIFFTQNGKKIGKAMLLKDNSASYKPFVWLKCCFVKANFGNDLETKPFNYDITKYKVLDKFY
;
A
#
# COMPACT_ATOMS: atom_id res chain seq x y z
N MET A 1 -2.12 104.23 58.11
CA MET A 1 -1.77 102.87 57.65
C MET A 1 -1.60 102.03 58.89
N ASN A 2 -2.51 101.08 59.13
CA ASN A 2 -2.58 100.31 60.38
C ASN A 2 -1.38 99.34 60.48
N GLU A 3 -0.75 99.27 61.65
CA GLU A 3 0.34 98.33 61.98
C GLU A 3 0.01 96.88 61.60
N SER A 4 -1.27 96.51 61.68
CA SER A 4 -1.82 95.23 61.21
C SER A 4 -1.51 94.88 59.74
N ASN A 5 -1.38 95.86 58.83
CA ASN A 5 -1.08 95.58 57.42
C ASN A 5 0.39 95.26 57.16
N ILE A 6 1.30 95.82 57.95
CA ILE A 6 2.75 95.60 57.83
C ILE A 6 3.10 94.21 58.37
N GLU A 7 2.47 93.81 59.48
CA GLU A 7 2.65 92.49 60.08
C GLU A 7 2.15 91.37 59.15
N ASN A 8 1.01 91.59 58.48
CA ASN A 8 0.50 90.65 57.46
C ASN A 8 1.46 90.49 56.26
N HIS A 9 2.03 91.58 55.74
CA HIS A 9 3.01 91.51 54.63
C HIS A 9 4.32 90.83 55.05
N SER A 10 4.79 91.07 56.28
CA SER A 10 5.98 90.41 56.82
C SER A 10 5.78 88.89 56.93
N ASN A 11 4.61 88.45 57.41
CA ASN A 11 4.26 87.03 57.51
C ASN A 11 4.18 86.34 56.14
N ASP A 12 3.69 87.04 55.11
CA ASP A 12 3.66 86.51 53.74
C ASP A 12 5.06 86.38 53.13
N LEU A 13 5.96 87.34 53.36
CA LEU A 13 7.35 87.24 52.93
C LEU A 13 8.09 86.07 53.59
N ILE A 14 7.85 85.82 54.88
CA ILE A 14 8.42 84.67 55.60
C ILE A 14 7.90 83.34 55.00
N LYS A 15 6.60 83.25 54.68
CA LYS A 15 6.03 82.08 54.00
C LYS A 15 6.67 81.85 52.63
N ILE A 16 6.86 82.90 51.84
CA ILE A 16 7.51 82.81 50.52
C ILE A 16 8.95 82.33 50.66
N GLN A 17 9.71 82.88 51.60
CA GLN A 17 11.10 82.45 51.85
C GLN A 17 11.18 80.98 52.27
N ASN A 18 10.28 80.53 53.16
CA ASN A 18 10.21 79.13 53.58
C ASN A 18 9.85 78.20 52.41
N ASN A 19 8.91 78.61 51.55
CA ASN A 19 8.56 77.86 50.34
C ASN A 19 9.73 77.79 49.36
N PHE A 20 10.44 78.90 49.15
CA PHE A 20 11.62 78.93 48.29
C PHE A 20 12.74 78.01 48.82
N ASN A 21 13.03 78.07 50.11
CA ASN A 21 14.02 77.19 50.75
C ASN A 21 13.61 75.70 50.64
N ASN A 22 12.32 75.39 50.76
CA ASN A 22 11.80 74.04 50.55
C ASN A 22 11.95 73.58 49.10
N LEU A 23 11.65 74.45 48.13
CA LEU A 23 11.84 74.18 46.70
C LEU A 23 13.32 73.95 46.35
N GLN A 24 14.24 74.72 46.93
CA GLN A 24 15.68 74.50 46.75
C GLN A 24 16.13 73.13 47.27
N LYS A 25 15.65 72.71 48.46
CA LYS A 25 15.94 71.38 48.99
C LYS A 25 15.39 70.26 48.11
N LEU A 26 14.16 70.43 47.60
CA LEU A 26 13.56 69.48 46.66
C LEU A 26 14.35 69.39 45.36
N PHE A 27 14.79 70.52 44.82
CA PHE A 27 15.60 70.57 43.60
C PHE A 27 16.95 69.85 43.75
N VAL A 28 17.66 70.07 44.86
CA VAL A 28 18.92 69.35 45.15
C VAL A 28 18.67 67.84 45.25
N LYS A 29 17.64 67.44 45.99
CA LYS A 29 17.26 66.03 46.13
C LYS A 29 16.93 65.39 44.78
N GLU A 30 16.24 66.10 43.90
CA GLU A 30 15.90 65.59 42.57
C GLU A 30 17.13 65.50 41.66
N LYS A 31 18.06 66.45 41.75
CA LYS A 31 19.34 66.40 41.04
C LYS A 31 20.19 65.21 41.46
N GLU A 32 20.25 64.91 42.76
CA GLU A 32 20.94 63.72 43.28
C GLU A 32 20.32 62.41 42.78
N LYS A 33 18.98 62.32 42.78
CA LYS A 33 18.27 61.17 42.20
C LYS A 33 18.60 60.98 40.71
N ASN A 34 18.59 62.07 39.93
CA ASN A 34 18.91 62.01 38.51
C ASN A 34 20.35 61.55 38.27
N LEU A 35 21.32 62.04 39.05
CA LEU A 35 22.70 61.60 38.96
C LEU A 35 22.84 60.11 39.30
N ASN A 36 22.14 59.63 40.32
CA ASN A 36 22.12 58.20 40.67
C ASN A 36 21.51 57.36 39.54
N LEU A 37 20.40 57.82 38.94
CA LEU A 37 19.76 57.14 37.83
C LEU A 37 20.66 57.08 36.58
N GLU A 38 21.38 58.16 36.26
CA GLU A 38 22.36 58.18 35.17
C GLU A 38 23.50 57.17 35.39
N ASN A 39 23.98 57.04 36.63
CA ASN A 39 25.00 56.04 36.97
C ASN A 39 24.46 54.62 36.86
N GLU A 40 23.23 54.37 37.31
CA GLU A 40 22.56 53.07 37.15
C GLU A 40 22.37 52.71 35.66
N LEU A 41 22.00 53.67 34.81
CA LEU A 41 21.88 53.47 33.37
C LEU A 41 23.22 53.10 32.74
N LYS A 42 24.30 53.82 33.08
CA LYS A 42 25.65 53.51 32.58
C LYS A 42 26.11 52.11 32.97
N GLU A 43 25.82 51.67 34.19
CA GLU A 43 26.16 50.31 34.63
C GLU A 43 25.31 49.23 33.94
N ARG A 44 24.04 49.51 33.64
CA ARG A 44 23.19 48.62 32.83
C ARG A 44 23.68 48.52 31.39
N ASP A 45 24.10 49.63 30.78
CA ASP A 45 24.63 49.65 29.41
C ASP A 45 25.90 48.79 29.29
N LYS A 46 26.82 48.88 30.25
CA LYS A 46 28.01 48.01 30.29
C LYS A 46 27.63 46.52 30.37
N LYS A 47 26.62 46.17 31.17
CA LYS A 47 26.13 44.78 31.27
C LYS A 47 25.53 44.30 29.95
N ILE A 48 24.76 45.14 29.25
CA ILE A 48 24.18 44.82 27.94
C ILE A 48 25.28 44.60 26.90
N GLN A 49 26.28 45.48 26.85
CA GLN A 49 27.41 45.33 25.91
C GLN A 49 28.16 44.02 26.13
N LYS A 50 28.42 43.65 27.39
CA LYS A 50 29.05 42.37 27.72
C LYS A 50 28.21 41.17 27.28
N LEU A 51 26.90 41.19 27.58
CA LEU A 51 25.98 40.12 27.17
C LEU A 51 25.92 39.97 25.64
N ASN A 52 25.91 41.07 24.90
CA ASN A 52 25.93 41.02 23.43
C ASN A 52 27.20 40.37 22.89
N PHE A 53 28.36 40.72 23.46
CA PHE A 53 29.65 40.11 23.08
C PHE A 53 29.67 38.60 23.36
N ASP A 54 29.21 38.19 24.55
CA ASP A 54 29.15 36.77 24.93
C ASP A 54 28.19 35.99 23.99
N ASN A 55 27.03 36.56 23.66
CA ASN A 55 26.07 35.97 22.71
C ASN A 55 26.63 35.85 21.29
N GLU A 56 27.35 36.86 20.80
CA GLU A 56 27.98 36.81 19.47
C GLU A 56 29.03 35.69 19.39
N LYS A 57 29.79 35.49 20.46
CA LYS A 57 30.77 34.41 20.55
C LYS A 57 30.09 33.03 20.53
N GLU A 58 29.03 32.83 21.32
CA GLU A 58 28.26 31.57 21.33
C GLU A 58 27.64 31.28 19.95
N MET A 59 27.13 32.31 19.27
CA MET A 59 26.56 32.18 17.92
C MET A 59 27.61 31.78 16.87
N GLU A 60 28.85 32.26 16.99
CA GLU A 60 29.94 31.88 16.09
C GLU A 60 30.43 30.45 16.35
N GLU A 61 30.53 30.03 17.62
CA GLU A 61 30.83 28.63 17.98
C GLU A 61 29.76 27.68 17.40
N MET A 62 28.48 28.02 17.56
CA MET A 62 27.37 27.26 16.99
C MET A 62 27.41 27.19 15.45
N ARG A 63 27.86 28.27 14.79
CA ARG A 63 28.01 28.31 13.33
C ARG A 63 29.12 27.36 12.86
N GLN A 64 30.24 27.30 13.57
CA GLN A 64 31.35 26.38 13.27
C GLN A 64 30.93 24.93 13.45
N ASP A 65 30.23 24.61 14.54
CA ASP A 65 29.68 23.27 14.77
C ASP A 65 28.70 22.84 13.67
N TYR A 66 27.83 23.76 13.23
CA TYR A 66 26.91 23.50 12.12
C TYR A 66 27.65 23.20 10.81
N GLN A 67 28.71 23.95 10.48
CA GLN A 67 29.53 23.71 9.29
C GLN A 67 30.22 22.35 9.35
N LYS A 68 30.74 21.96 10.52
CA LYS A 68 31.36 20.65 10.72
C LYS A 68 30.35 19.51 10.52
N LEU A 69 29.15 19.62 11.13
CA LEU A 69 28.07 18.66 10.95
C LEU A 69 27.63 18.54 9.49
N GLN A 70 27.60 19.67 8.76
CA GLN A 70 27.28 19.68 7.33
C GLN A 70 28.33 18.92 6.50
N ALA A 71 29.62 19.13 6.77
CA ALA A 71 30.69 18.40 6.11
C ALA A 71 30.65 16.88 6.42
N GLU A 72 30.38 16.50 7.67
CA GLU A 72 30.23 15.09 8.06
C GLU A 72 29.03 14.42 7.36
N LYS A 73 27.92 15.15 7.23
CA LYS A 73 26.73 14.72 6.49
C LYS A 73 27.06 14.49 5.01
N ASP A 74 27.76 15.42 4.38
CA ASP A 74 28.09 15.33 2.95
C ASP A 74 29.06 14.18 2.66
N ALA A 75 30.03 13.93 3.55
CA ALA A 75 30.90 12.75 3.47
C ALA A 75 30.13 11.42 3.61
N CYS A 76 29.14 11.37 4.51
CA CYS A 76 28.28 10.19 4.68
C CYS A 76 27.40 9.94 3.45
N LEU A 77 26.92 11.00 2.79
CA LEU A 77 26.15 10.89 1.55
C LEU A 77 27.01 10.34 0.40
N ALA A 78 28.22 10.86 0.20
CA ALA A 78 29.13 10.36 -0.82
C ALA A 78 29.43 8.85 -0.65
N GLN A 79 29.67 8.40 0.59
CA GLN A 79 29.89 6.98 0.87
C GLN A 79 28.67 6.10 0.55
N LYS A 80 27.45 6.63 0.75
CA LYS A 80 26.21 5.92 0.39
C LYS A 80 26.05 5.81 -1.12
N ASP A 81 26.36 6.87 -1.86
CA ASP A 81 26.28 6.89 -3.32
C ASP A 81 27.22 5.85 -3.94
N ASP A 82 28.46 5.74 -3.47
CA ASP A 82 29.40 4.70 -3.91
C ASP A 82 28.87 3.28 -3.66
N LYS A 83 28.22 3.06 -2.51
CA LYS A 83 27.64 1.76 -2.17
C LYS A 83 26.42 1.43 -3.03
N ILE A 84 25.59 2.43 -3.36
CA ILE A 84 24.44 2.28 -4.26
C ILE A 84 24.94 1.91 -5.66
N ASN A 85 25.90 2.66 -6.21
CA ASN A 85 26.48 2.40 -7.53
C ASN A 85 27.06 0.97 -7.63
N SER A 86 27.77 0.52 -6.58
CA SER A 86 28.29 -0.85 -6.51
C SER A 86 27.19 -1.92 -6.50
N LEU A 87 26.06 -1.66 -5.84
CA LEU A 87 24.92 -2.58 -5.81
C LEU A 87 24.18 -2.62 -7.14
N GLU A 88 23.99 -1.48 -7.79
CA GLU A 88 23.37 -1.39 -9.12
C GLU A 88 24.16 -2.19 -10.16
N GLU A 89 25.49 -2.09 -10.15
CA GLU A 89 26.34 -2.87 -11.06
C GLU A 89 26.22 -4.39 -10.82
N LYS A 90 26.13 -4.81 -9.55
CA LYS A 90 25.89 -6.22 -9.19
C LYS A 90 24.51 -6.70 -9.64
N MET A 91 23.47 -5.87 -9.49
CA MET A 91 22.12 -6.18 -9.96
C MET A 91 22.07 -6.33 -11.48
N LYS A 92 22.73 -5.43 -12.23
CA LYS A 92 22.83 -5.52 -13.69
C LYS A 92 23.45 -6.84 -14.15
N LYS A 93 24.61 -7.21 -13.58
CA LYS A 93 25.29 -8.49 -13.87
C LYS A 93 24.41 -9.71 -13.53
N ALA A 94 23.67 -9.65 -12.42
CA ALA A 94 22.76 -10.73 -12.03
C ALA A 94 21.58 -10.87 -13.01
N SER A 95 21.03 -9.74 -13.50
CA SER A 95 19.94 -9.75 -14.49
C SER A 95 20.38 -10.33 -15.82
N GLU A 96 21.55 -9.93 -16.32
CA GLU A 96 22.13 -10.46 -17.57
C GLU A 96 22.35 -11.99 -17.47
N LEU A 97 22.88 -12.45 -16.33
CA LEU A 97 23.05 -13.89 -16.05
C LEU A 97 21.71 -14.65 -16.00
N PHE A 98 20.68 -14.02 -15.43
CA PHE A 98 19.34 -14.60 -15.36
C PHE A 98 18.72 -14.75 -16.75
N GLU A 99 18.75 -13.71 -17.57
CA GLU A 99 18.24 -13.74 -18.95
C GLU A 99 18.94 -14.81 -19.78
N LYS A 100 20.28 -14.90 -19.69
CA LYS A 100 21.06 -15.93 -20.38
C LYS A 100 20.59 -17.34 -20.00
N LYS A 101 20.47 -17.63 -18.70
CA LYS A 101 19.99 -18.94 -18.22
C LYS A 101 18.55 -19.21 -18.66
N ASN A 102 17.68 -18.22 -18.61
CA ASN A 102 16.28 -18.36 -19.02
C ASN A 102 16.15 -18.71 -20.52
N ASN A 103 16.96 -18.09 -21.37
CA ASN A 103 17.02 -18.40 -22.79
C ASN A 103 17.54 -19.83 -23.04
N GLU A 104 18.61 -20.25 -22.36
CA GLU A 104 19.12 -21.62 -22.43
C GLU A 104 18.07 -22.66 -22.01
N LEU A 105 17.34 -22.41 -20.92
CA LEU A 105 16.25 -23.25 -20.45
C LEU A 105 15.10 -23.33 -21.45
N THR A 106 14.72 -22.20 -22.05
CA THR A 106 13.65 -22.13 -23.05
C THR A 106 13.99 -22.97 -24.29
N VAL A 107 15.23 -22.93 -24.76
CA VAL A 107 15.70 -23.75 -25.90
C VAL A 107 15.64 -25.24 -25.54
N LYS A 108 16.15 -25.63 -24.37
CA LYS A 108 16.10 -27.03 -23.90
C LYS A 108 14.67 -27.54 -23.76
N LEU A 109 13.77 -26.71 -23.27
CA LEU A 109 12.37 -27.06 -23.09
C LEU A 109 11.66 -27.27 -24.44
N LYS A 110 11.90 -26.39 -25.42
CA LYS A 110 11.39 -26.55 -26.79
C LYS A 110 11.88 -27.83 -27.44
N ASP A 111 13.17 -28.16 -27.27
CA ASP A 111 13.76 -29.39 -27.78
C ASP A 111 13.13 -30.65 -27.13
N MET A 112 13.01 -30.64 -25.81
CA MET A 112 12.35 -31.72 -25.06
C MET A 112 10.89 -31.91 -25.50
N TYR A 113 10.14 -30.82 -25.68
CA TYR A 113 8.74 -30.87 -26.12
C TYR A 113 8.60 -31.43 -27.55
N ARG A 114 9.48 -31.03 -28.47
CA ARG A 114 9.52 -31.61 -29.84
C ARG A 114 9.77 -33.11 -29.81
N LYS A 115 10.72 -33.58 -29.00
CA LYS A 115 11.03 -35.01 -28.80
C LYS A 115 9.86 -35.79 -28.23
N TYR A 116 9.17 -35.21 -27.23
CA TYR A 116 8.00 -35.82 -26.62
C TYR A 116 6.83 -35.93 -27.61
N LEU A 117 6.49 -34.85 -28.32
CA LEU A 117 5.40 -34.83 -29.29
C LEU A 117 5.58 -35.89 -30.38
N VAL A 118 6.79 -36.05 -30.90
CA VAL A 118 7.07 -37.03 -31.95
C VAL A 118 6.93 -38.45 -31.45
N THR A 119 7.50 -38.74 -30.28
CA THR A 119 7.39 -40.07 -29.65
C THR A 119 5.95 -40.43 -29.32
N TYR A 120 5.18 -39.49 -28.72
CA TYR A 120 3.79 -39.73 -28.33
C TYR A 120 2.86 -39.84 -29.54
N LYS A 121 3.02 -38.95 -30.54
CA LYS A 121 2.11 -38.89 -31.70
C LYS A 121 2.33 -40.02 -32.70
N PHE A 122 3.56 -40.50 -32.87
CA PHE A 122 3.89 -41.44 -33.96
C PHE A 122 4.59 -42.71 -33.52
N GLY A 123 5.18 -42.78 -32.32
CA GLY A 123 5.85 -43.97 -31.81
C GLY A 123 7.04 -44.43 -32.67
N CYS A 124 6.94 -45.64 -33.22
CA CYS A 124 7.98 -46.30 -34.02
C CYS A 124 7.61 -46.38 -35.50
N CYS A 125 8.62 -46.37 -36.37
CA CYS A 125 8.40 -46.61 -37.80
C CYS A 125 8.01 -48.07 -38.02
N ILE A 126 6.86 -48.37 -38.63
CA ILE A 126 6.40 -49.75 -38.84
C ILE A 126 7.31 -50.56 -39.79
N ILE A 127 8.09 -49.89 -40.64
CA ILE A 127 8.96 -50.52 -41.65
C ILE A 127 10.21 -51.10 -40.97
N CYS A 128 10.93 -50.29 -40.20
CA CYS A 128 12.19 -50.69 -39.56
C CYS A 128 12.04 -50.99 -38.06
N GLN A 129 10.84 -50.83 -37.50
CA GLN A 129 10.50 -50.99 -36.09
C GLN A 129 11.31 -50.12 -35.12
N SER A 130 12.13 -49.20 -35.64
CA SER A 130 12.94 -48.29 -34.85
C SER A 130 12.17 -47.00 -34.52
N GLN A 131 12.52 -46.38 -33.39
CA GLN A 131 11.87 -45.17 -32.92
C GLN A 131 12.02 -44.00 -33.91
N LEU A 132 10.94 -43.26 -34.13
CA LEU A 132 10.97 -42.06 -34.98
C LEU A 132 11.71 -40.94 -34.25
N ASN A 133 12.65 -40.30 -34.94
CA ASN A 133 13.40 -39.17 -34.42
C ASN A 133 12.77 -37.85 -34.88
N HIS A 134 12.66 -36.90 -33.96
CA HIS A 134 12.04 -35.59 -34.18
C HIS A 134 12.60 -34.75 -35.34
N GLU A 135 13.80 -35.07 -35.84
CA GLU A 135 14.44 -34.38 -36.96
C GLU A 135 14.07 -34.97 -38.34
N ASN A 136 13.67 -36.24 -38.40
CA ASN A 136 13.53 -37.00 -39.66
C ASN A 136 12.22 -37.81 -39.74
N VAL A 137 11.12 -37.22 -39.28
CA VAL A 137 9.77 -37.79 -39.45
C VAL A 137 9.13 -37.30 -40.73
N TYR A 138 8.63 -38.23 -41.54
CA TYR A 138 7.92 -37.97 -42.77
C TYR A 138 6.55 -38.64 -42.72
N ILE A 139 5.51 -37.93 -43.15
CA ILE A 139 4.14 -38.41 -43.22
C ILE A 139 3.69 -38.59 -44.66
N LEU A 140 2.77 -39.51 -44.90
CA LEU A 140 2.02 -39.58 -46.15
C LEU A 140 0.81 -38.66 -46.06
N LYS A 141 0.69 -37.69 -46.98
CA LYS A 141 -0.42 -36.71 -47.01
C LYS A 141 -1.81 -37.37 -47.04
N ASN A 142 -1.91 -38.54 -47.67
CA ASN A 142 -3.19 -39.22 -47.90
C ASN A 142 -3.73 -39.93 -46.65
N CYS A 143 -2.90 -40.19 -45.64
CA CYS A 143 -3.32 -40.96 -44.45
C CYS A 143 -2.61 -40.57 -43.14
N ASN A 144 -1.71 -39.60 -43.16
CA ASN A 144 -0.96 -39.05 -42.01
C ASN A 144 -0.09 -40.04 -41.20
N HIS A 145 0.04 -41.29 -41.63
CA HIS A 145 1.00 -42.23 -41.04
C HIS A 145 2.45 -41.78 -41.24
N ALA A 146 3.27 -41.98 -40.22
CA ALA A 146 4.63 -41.46 -40.13
C ALA A 146 5.72 -42.54 -40.24
N TYR A 147 6.84 -42.18 -40.85
CA TYR A 147 7.97 -43.04 -41.16
C TYR A 147 9.28 -42.26 -41.16
N HIS A 148 10.42 -42.95 -41.08
CA HIS A 148 11.69 -42.32 -41.48
C HIS A 148 11.66 -42.07 -42.99
N HIS A 149 12.24 -40.95 -43.43
CA HIS A 149 12.33 -40.59 -44.85
C HIS A 149 12.78 -41.76 -45.73
N TYR A 150 13.92 -42.35 -45.39
CA TYR A 150 14.51 -43.45 -46.14
C TYR A 150 13.58 -44.67 -46.22
N CYS A 151 12.91 -45.01 -45.10
CA CYS A 151 12.04 -46.18 -45.05
C CYS A 151 10.84 -46.03 -46.00
N ILE A 152 10.14 -44.89 -45.94
CA ILE A 152 8.94 -44.70 -46.78
C ILE A 152 9.29 -44.44 -48.24
N THR A 153 10.35 -43.68 -48.52
CA THR A 153 10.80 -43.44 -49.90
C THR A 153 11.18 -44.74 -50.58
N ARG A 154 11.94 -45.60 -49.89
CA ARG A 154 12.33 -46.93 -50.40
C ARG A 154 11.10 -47.79 -50.68
N TRP A 155 10.18 -47.91 -49.71
CA TRP A 155 8.95 -48.70 -49.83
C TRP A 155 8.11 -48.33 -51.06
N ILE A 156 7.90 -47.03 -51.29
CA ILE A 156 7.11 -46.53 -52.42
C ILE A 156 7.87 -46.72 -53.75
N SER A 157 9.20 -46.52 -53.75
CA SER A 157 10.02 -46.63 -54.97
C SER A 157 10.24 -48.07 -55.45
N GLU A 158 10.29 -49.04 -54.54
CA GLU A 158 10.56 -50.46 -54.84
C GLU A 158 9.30 -51.25 -55.23
N GLY A 159 8.12 -50.60 -55.33
CA GLY A 159 6.95 -51.13 -56.04
C GLY A 159 5.63 -51.12 -55.28
N SER A 160 5.64 -50.94 -53.97
CA SER A 160 4.41 -50.87 -53.16
C SER A 160 3.83 -49.46 -53.21
N LYS A 161 2.95 -49.16 -54.16
CA LYS A 161 2.27 -47.85 -54.31
C LYS A 161 1.21 -47.55 -53.23
N ASN A 162 1.36 -48.12 -52.04
CA ASN A 162 0.40 -48.09 -50.94
C ASN A 162 1.10 -47.85 -49.59
N CYS A 163 0.40 -47.20 -48.67
CA CYS A 163 0.83 -46.98 -47.30
C CYS A 163 1.08 -48.32 -46.56
N PRO A 164 2.26 -48.52 -45.92
CA PRO A 164 2.56 -49.73 -45.14
C PRO A 164 1.59 -49.99 -43.97
N CYS A 165 0.95 -48.95 -43.44
CA CYS A 165 0.09 -49.06 -42.25
C CYS A 165 -1.38 -49.33 -42.61
N CYS A 166 -1.96 -48.56 -43.54
CA CYS A 166 -3.39 -48.62 -43.87
C CYS A 166 -3.69 -49.00 -45.33
N ARG A 167 -2.68 -49.26 -46.15
CA ARG A 167 -2.79 -49.64 -47.58
C ARG A 167 -3.43 -48.60 -48.50
N VAL A 168 -3.69 -47.37 -48.03
CA VAL A 168 -4.13 -46.25 -48.87
C VAL A 168 -3.09 -45.98 -49.96
N PRO A 169 -3.49 -45.81 -51.24
CA PRO A 169 -2.56 -45.50 -52.32
C PRO A 169 -1.72 -44.25 -52.04
N ALA A 170 -0.43 -44.34 -52.34
CA ALA A 170 0.54 -43.27 -52.10
C ALA A 170 1.66 -43.30 -53.16
N THR A 171 2.16 -42.11 -53.47
CA THR A 171 3.24 -41.84 -54.41
C THR A 171 4.37 -41.08 -53.72
N LEU A 172 5.53 -40.96 -54.37
CA LEU A 172 6.65 -40.20 -53.83
C LEU A 172 6.28 -38.72 -53.57
N ASN A 173 5.34 -38.16 -54.34
CA ASN A 173 4.85 -36.80 -54.17
C ASN A 173 3.99 -36.61 -52.91
N ASP A 174 3.52 -37.72 -52.33
CA ASP A 174 2.69 -37.73 -51.12
C ASP A 174 3.52 -37.76 -49.84
N ILE A 175 4.84 -37.98 -49.94
CA ILE A 175 5.77 -37.96 -48.82
C ILE A 175 6.07 -36.50 -48.44
N LYS A 176 5.79 -36.14 -47.19
CA LYS A 176 6.03 -34.78 -46.66
C LYS A 176 6.78 -34.84 -45.35
N GLN A 177 7.81 -34.02 -45.18
CA GLN A 177 8.47 -33.87 -43.88
C GLN A 177 7.48 -33.26 -42.87
N PHE A 178 7.38 -33.88 -41.70
CA PHE A 178 6.56 -33.38 -40.62
C PHE A 178 7.34 -32.34 -39.82
N PHE A 179 7.04 -31.06 -40.05
CA PHE A 179 7.58 -29.97 -39.26
C PHE A 179 6.69 -29.73 -38.04
N VAL A 180 7.24 -29.90 -36.84
CA VAL A 180 6.62 -29.46 -35.59
C VAL A 180 6.81 -27.94 -35.50
N GLU A 181 6.09 -27.17 -36.32
CA GLU A 181 6.09 -25.71 -36.21
C GLU A 181 4.73 -25.18 -35.77
N LYS A 182 4.80 -24.48 -34.63
CA LYS A 182 3.78 -23.65 -33.96
C LYS A 182 2.58 -24.39 -33.35
N ALA A 183 2.78 -24.85 -32.12
CA ALA A 183 1.73 -24.86 -31.10
C ALA A 183 1.38 -23.41 -30.68
N SER A 184 0.88 -22.61 -31.63
CA SER A 184 0.22 -21.35 -31.34
C SER A 184 -1.18 -21.40 -31.97
N ASP A 185 -2.19 -21.26 -31.11
CA ASP A 185 -3.54 -20.75 -31.40
C ASP A 185 -4.71 -21.71 -31.70
N SER A 186 -4.71 -22.95 -31.21
CA SER A 186 -5.97 -23.71 -31.06
C SER A 186 -6.12 -24.28 -29.65
N SER A 187 -6.86 -23.55 -28.81
CA SER A 187 -7.26 -23.94 -27.46
C SER A 187 -8.39 -24.95 -27.40
N ASP A 188 -8.88 -25.44 -28.54
CA ASP A 188 -10.09 -26.25 -28.58
C ASP A 188 -9.73 -27.66 -29.08
N GLU A 189 -10.09 -28.67 -28.30
CA GLU A 189 -10.07 -30.12 -28.62
C GLU A 189 -8.82 -30.98 -28.28
N PHE A 190 -8.08 -30.70 -27.21
CA PHE A 190 -7.19 -31.73 -26.59
C PHE A 190 -7.24 -31.72 -25.05
N GLY A 191 -8.44 -31.74 -24.47
CA GLY A 191 -8.68 -32.34 -23.14
C GLY A 191 -8.93 -33.83 -23.38
N ASP A 192 -8.18 -34.79 -22.85
CA ASP A 192 -8.07 -35.06 -21.41
C ASP A 192 -6.78 -35.81 -21.02
N GLU A 193 -5.77 -35.92 -21.89
CA GLU A 193 -4.60 -36.78 -21.64
C GLU A 193 -3.26 -36.04 -21.33
N PHE A 194 -3.27 -34.72 -21.16
CA PHE A 194 -2.06 -33.93 -20.85
C PHE A 194 -1.74 -33.84 -19.34
N THR A 195 -2.50 -34.51 -18.48
CA THR A 195 -2.48 -34.32 -17.02
C THR A 195 -1.27 -34.90 -16.29
N GLN A 196 -0.43 -35.74 -16.92
CA GLN A 196 0.72 -36.36 -16.24
C GLN A 196 2.09 -35.70 -16.53
N SER A 197 2.30 -35.04 -17.68
CA SER A 197 3.59 -34.42 -18.05
C SER A 197 3.72 -32.94 -17.65
N SER A 198 2.59 -32.29 -17.36
CA SER A 198 2.52 -30.93 -16.80
C SER A 198 3.17 -30.81 -15.41
N SER A 199 3.44 -31.92 -14.73
CA SER A 199 3.92 -31.91 -13.33
C SER A 199 5.26 -31.20 -13.14
N ASN A 200 6.21 -31.25 -14.08
CA ASN A 200 7.53 -30.63 -13.90
C ASN A 200 7.55 -29.13 -14.24
N MET A 201 6.87 -28.71 -15.32
CA MET A 201 6.71 -27.28 -15.64
C MET A 201 5.81 -26.59 -14.61
N THR A 202 4.73 -27.26 -14.20
CA THR A 202 3.86 -26.80 -13.12
C THR A 202 4.60 -26.81 -11.79
N LYS A 203 5.50 -27.76 -11.50
CA LYS A 203 6.36 -27.71 -10.31
C LYS A 203 7.35 -26.54 -10.34
N VAL A 204 8.01 -26.27 -11.47
CA VAL A 204 8.96 -25.15 -11.59
C VAL A 204 8.23 -23.81 -11.50
N MET A 205 7.12 -23.64 -12.21
CA MET A 205 6.28 -22.43 -12.13
C MET A 205 5.62 -22.31 -10.75
N ASN A 206 5.15 -23.39 -10.12
CA ASN A 206 4.64 -23.35 -8.74
C ASN A 206 5.75 -23.00 -7.74
N ASN A 207 6.97 -23.53 -7.89
CA ASN A 207 8.08 -23.21 -7.00
C ASN A 207 8.53 -21.74 -7.13
N LEU A 208 8.43 -21.17 -8.33
CA LEU A 208 8.73 -19.75 -8.61
C LEU A 208 7.58 -18.81 -8.23
N SER A 209 6.32 -19.24 -8.32
CA SER A 209 5.14 -18.39 -8.06
C SER A 209 4.67 -18.40 -6.60
N ASN A 210 4.93 -19.47 -5.84
CA ASN A 210 4.29 -19.71 -4.54
C ASN A 210 4.68 -18.71 -3.44
N LYS A 211 5.59 -17.76 -3.70
CA LYS A 211 6.09 -16.85 -2.66
C LYS A 211 6.14 -15.38 -3.05
N TYR A 212 5.87 -15.03 -4.31
CA TYR A 212 5.90 -13.64 -4.74
C TYR A 212 4.51 -13.03 -4.67
N VAL A 213 4.47 -11.83 -4.09
CA VAL A 213 3.26 -11.04 -3.95
C VAL A 213 3.51 -9.70 -4.61
N GLU A 214 2.62 -9.34 -5.53
CA GLU A 214 2.62 -8.08 -6.23
C GLU A 214 1.55 -7.16 -5.62
N PHE A 215 1.94 -5.96 -5.22
CA PHE A 215 0.98 -4.96 -4.77
C PHE A 215 0.27 -4.34 -5.97
N VAL A 216 -1.06 -4.43 -5.99
CA VAL A 216 -1.89 -3.86 -7.04
C VAL A 216 -2.37 -2.49 -6.61
N LYS A 217 -1.78 -1.45 -7.19
CA LYS A 217 -2.16 -0.06 -6.92
C LYS A 217 -3.48 0.27 -7.61
N ILE A 218 -4.51 0.59 -6.82
CA ILE A 218 -5.78 1.13 -7.30
C ILE A 218 -6.00 2.48 -6.66
N LYS A 219 -6.07 3.55 -7.49
CA LYS A 219 -6.46 4.87 -6.99
C LYS A 219 -7.88 4.79 -6.44
N ASN A 220 -8.08 5.25 -5.20
CA ASN A 220 -9.37 5.13 -4.55
C ASN A 220 -9.66 6.32 -3.65
N LYS A 221 -10.94 6.47 -3.33
CA LYS A 221 -11.49 7.51 -2.47
C LYS A 221 -12.81 7.04 -1.88
N TRP A 222 -13.30 7.67 -0.82
CA TRP A 222 -14.66 7.42 -0.34
C TRP A 222 -15.69 8.04 -1.29
N SER A 223 -16.72 7.30 -1.70
CA SER A 223 -17.74 7.86 -2.60
C SER A 223 -19.16 7.34 -2.39
N GLU A 224 -19.33 6.09 -2.00
CA GLU A 224 -20.66 5.49 -1.83
C GLU A 224 -21.04 5.41 -0.35
N ILE A 225 -22.23 5.91 -0.05
CA ILE A 225 -22.82 5.90 1.29
C ILE A 225 -23.92 4.87 1.25
N ASN A 226 -23.85 3.86 2.12
CA ASN A 226 -24.86 2.80 2.11
C ASN A 226 -26.18 3.31 2.69
N ARG A 227 -27.15 3.44 1.78
CA ARG A 227 -28.48 4.05 1.96
C ARG A 227 -29.48 3.18 2.75
N GLY A 228 -29.10 1.93 3.10
CA GLY A 228 -30.05 0.91 3.58
C GLY A 228 -30.25 0.81 5.10
N TYR A 229 -29.19 1.00 5.90
CA TYR A 229 -29.21 0.62 7.32
C TYR A 229 -29.22 1.78 8.32
N SER A 230 -29.04 3.02 7.85
CA SER A 230 -28.92 4.19 8.73
C SER A 230 -29.53 5.47 8.11
N LYS A 231 -30.72 5.37 7.49
CA LYS A 231 -31.53 6.56 7.17
C LYS A 231 -31.94 7.25 8.47
N CYS A 232 -31.10 8.19 8.86
CA CYS A 232 -31.19 9.02 10.04
C CYS A 232 -31.82 10.39 9.71
N CYS A 233 -32.01 10.67 8.41
CA CYS A 233 -32.86 11.69 7.81
C CYS A 233 -32.75 11.56 6.28
N ASP A 234 -33.45 12.41 5.51
CA ASP A 234 -33.33 12.50 4.05
C ASP A 234 -31.91 12.83 3.57
N LYS A 235 -31.06 13.37 4.46
CA LYS A 235 -29.64 13.64 4.21
C LYS A 235 -28.69 12.53 4.70
N GLU A 236 -29.23 11.38 5.09
CA GLU A 236 -28.51 10.13 5.38
C GLU A 236 -27.38 10.25 6.43
N CYS A 237 -27.42 11.30 7.25
CA CYS A 237 -26.41 11.61 8.27
C CYS A 237 -24.96 11.56 7.75
N ILE A 238 -24.74 11.89 6.46
CA ILE A 238 -23.45 12.28 5.88
C ILE A 238 -23.61 13.52 5.01
N GLN A 239 -22.69 14.48 5.11
CA GLN A 239 -22.67 15.65 4.23
C GLN A 239 -21.34 15.77 3.48
N ASN A 240 -21.42 16.20 2.22
CA ASN A 240 -20.28 16.39 1.31
C ASN A 240 -19.82 17.86 1.26
N LYS A 241 -20.01 18.63 2.35
CA LYS A 241 -19.69 20.06 2.42
C LYS A 241 -19.23 20.45 3.83
N ASP A 242 -18.28 21.37 3.94
CA ASP A 242 -17.60 21.78 5.18
C ASP A 242 -18.52 22.27 6.33
N LYS A 243 -19.80 22.55 6.06
CA LYS A 243 -20.80 23.01 7.03
C LYS A 243 -22.06 22.16 6.98
N GLY A 244 -21.92 20.87 7.29
CA GLY A 244 -23.09 19.99 7.33
C GLY A 244 -23.90 20.07 8.63
N SER A 245 -25.21 19.79 8.56
CA SER A 245 -26.11 19.64 9.73
C SER A 245 -27.18 18.57 9.53
N CYS A 246 -27.30 17.58 10.43
CA CYS A 246 -28.41 16.63 10.39
C CYS A 246 -29.75 17.33 10.62
N ILE A 247 -30.74 17.13 9.75
CA ILE A 247 -32.06 17.79 9.86
C ILE A 247 -32.90 17.22 11.01
N GLU A 248 -32.62 15.99 11.44
CA GLU A 248 -33.23 15.37 12.63
C GLU A 248 -32.42 15.65 13.92
N GLY A 249 -31.34 16.45 13.84
CA GLY A 249 -30.52 16.82 14.99
C GLY A 249 -29.62 15.70 15.54
N ASN A 250 -29.50 14.57 14.85
CA ASN A 250 -28.65 13.44 15.24
C ASN A 250 -27.15 13.67 14.94
N GLY A 251 -26.27 12.86 15.54
CA GLY A 251 -24.85 12.81 15.17
C GLY A 251 -24.67 12.32 13.73
N PHE A 252 -23.71 12.89 12.99
CA PHE A 252 -23.54 12.64 11.55
C PHE A 252 -22.07 12.66 11.12
N GLY A 253 -21.75 12.02 10.00
CA GLY A 253 -20.43 12.05 9.37
C GLY A 253 -20.27 13.20 8.38
N ASN A 254 -19.09 13.77 8.27
CA ASN A 254 -18.76 14.76 7.25
C ASN A 254 -17.59 14.22 6.42
N LEU A 255 -17.79 13.99 5.14
CA LEU A 255 -16.73 13.55 4.24
C LEU A 255 -15.98 14.79 3.72
N ILE A 256 -14.68 14.83 3.98
CA ILE A 256 -13.78 15.95 3.69
C ILE A 256 -12.69 15.43 2.76
N ASN A 257 -12.54 16.08 1.60
CA ASN A 257 -11.52 15.79 0.59
C ASN A 257 -11.44 14.31 0.19
N ASP A 258 -12.59 13.62 0.18
CA ASP A 258 -12.77 12.21 -0.17
C ASP A 258 -11.91 11.16 0.61
N GLU A 259 -11.09 11.59 1.58
CA GLU A 259 -10.21 10.73 2.39
C GLU A 259 -10.57 10.75 3.88
N ILE A 260 -11.14 11.86 4.37
CA ILE A 260 -11.37 12.09 5.80
C ILE A 260 -12.86 12.01 6.10
N ILE A 261 -13.26 11.16 7.05
CA ILE A 261 -14.62 11.16 7.58
C ILE A 261 -14.55 11.71 9.00
N LYS A 262 -15.15 12.89 9.20
CA LYS A 262 -15.25 13.58 10.48
C LYS A 262 -16.62 13.33 11.09
N TYR A 263 -16.68 12.63 12.21
CA TYR A 263 -17.94 12.46 12.93
C TYR A 263 -18.22 13.70 13.79
N VAL A 264 -19.42 14.27 13.64
CA VAL A 264 -19.94 15.37 14.46
C VAL A 264 -20.91 14.79 15.47
N VAL A 265 -20.48 14.77 16.72
CA VAL A 265 -21.28 14.29 17.86
C VAL A 265 -22.34 15.32 18.21
N LYS A 266 -23.54 14.87 18.57
CA LYS A 266 -24.56 15.73 19.17
C LYS A 266 -24.72 15.44 20.66
N ASP A 267 -24.65 16.49 21.47
CA ASP A 267 -25.01 16.44 22.89
C ASP A 267 -26.53 16.32 23.05
N GLY A 268 -26.98 15.32 23.81
CA GLY A 268 -28.39 15.06 24.11
C GLY A 268 -29.22 14.41 22.97
N GLY A 269 -28.60 14.10 21.83
CA GLY A 269 -29.23 13.43 20.68
C GLY A 269 -28.77 11.99 20.46
N TYR A 270 -29.39 11.27 19.51
CA TYR A 270 -29.00 9.90 19.19
C TYR A 270 -27.87 9.86 18.14
N ASN A 271 -26.69 9.37 18.53
CA ASN A 271 -25.55 9.23 17.63
C ASN A 271 -25.64 7.92 16.82
N ARG A 272 -26.00 8.01 15.52
CA ARG A 272 -26.04 6.86 14.60
C ARG A 272 -24.68 6.60 13.97
N TYR A 273 -24.38 5.35 13.63
CA TYR A 273 -23.17 5.05 12.89
C TYR A 273 -23.32 5.47 11.42
N VAL A 274 -22.17 5.64 10.77
CA VAL A 274 -22.02 6.12 9.41
C VAL A 274 -21.33 5.03 8.60
N ALA A 275 -21.87 4.63 7.45
CA ALA A 275 -21.33 3.56 6.61
C ALA A 275 -20.88 4.11 5.24
N VAL A 276 -19.58 4.00 4.95
CA VAL A 276 -18.97 4.56 3.74
C VAL A 276 -18.15 3.50 3.01
N TYR A 277 -18.27 3.49 1.70
CA TYR A 277 -17.63 2.55 0.79
C TYR A 277 -16.72 3.33 -0.16
N ALA A 278 -15.62 2.68 -0.53
CA ALA A 278 -14.69 3.25 -1.49
C ALA A 278 -15.29 3.25 -2.90
N GLU A 279 -14.84 4.15 -3.78
CA GLU A 279 -15.34 4.28 -5.15
C GLU A 279 -15.04 3.03 -5.98
N ASN A 280 -13.78 2.61 -5.95
CA ASN A 280 -13.30 1.49 -6.72
C ASN A 280 -13.26 0.23 -5.87
N SER A 281 -13.56 -0.90 -6.52
CA SER A 281 -13.50 -2.23 -5.90
C SER A 281 -12.15 -2.87 -6.18
N PHE A 282 -11.69 -3.72 -5.26
CA PHE A 282 -10.56 -4.59 -5.44
C PHE A 282 -10.97 -5.77 -6.31
N ASN A 283 -10.69 -5.65 -7.59
CA ASN A 283 -11.00 -6.68 -8.57
C ASN A 283 -9.90 -7.72 -8.64
N LYS A 284 -10.29 -8.96 -8.91
CA LYS A 284 -9.39 -10.06 -9.22
C LYS A 284 -8.64 -9.75 -10.54
N PRO A 285 -7.31 -9.68 -10.53
CA PRO A 285 -6.55 -9.44 -11.77
C PRO A 285 -6.68 -10.59 -12.76
N GLN A 286 -6.65 -10.29 -14.06
CA GLN A 286 -6.63 -11.30 -15.12
C GLN A 286 -5.18 -11.67 -15.45
N ASN A 287 -4.94 -12.94 -15.81
CA ASN A 287 -3.64 -13.45 -16.27
C ASN A 287 -2.45 -13.16 -15.32
N CYS A 288 -2.69 -13.14 -14.00
CA CYS A 288 -1.66 -12.83 -13.03
C CYS A 288 -0.86 -14.08 -12.63
N LEU A 289 0.47 -13.98 -12.76
CA LEU A 289 1.44 -15.05 -12.42
C LEU A 289 1.77 -15.10 -10.92
N TYR A 290 1.47 -14.03 -10.18
CA TYR A 290 1.81 -13.88 -8.76
C TYR A 290 0.55 -13.70 -7.91
N TYR A 291 0.71 -13.73 -6.59
CA TYR A 291 -0.37 -13.32 -5.71
C TYR A 291 -0.55 -11.81 -5.82
N SER A 292 -1.79 -11.36 -5.90
CA SER A 292 -2.10 -9.94 -6.01
C SER A 292 -2.58 -9.41 -4.67
N LEU A 293 -1.86 -8.45 -4.10
CA LEU A 293 -2.20 -7.80 -2.83
C LEU A 293 -2.86 -6.44 -3.10
N HIS A 294 -4.09 -6.29 -2.61
CA HIS A 294 -4.74 -5.00 -2.43
C HIS A 294 -4.68 -4.62 -0.95
N TYR A 295 -4.40 -3.37 -0.63
CA TYR A 295 -4.27 -2.92 0.76
C TYR A 295 -4.68 -1.46 0.92
N PHE A 296 -5.36 -1.16 2.03
CA PHE A 296 -5.62 0.20 2.48
C PHE A 296 -5.55 0.26 4.01
N GLU A 297 -5.29 1.45 4.55
CA GLU A 297 -5.29 1.69 5.99
C GLU A 297 -6.03 2.96 6.36
N ILE A 298 -6.42 3.04 7.63
CA ILE A 298 -7.22 4.11 8.20
C ILE A 298 -6.59 4.53 9.52
N LYS A 299 -6.19 5.79 9.59
CA LYS A 299 -5.80 6.44 10.85
C LYS A 299 -7.04 6.94 11.57
N CYS A 300 -7.21 6.52 12.82
CA CYS A 300 -8.34 6.89 13.66
C CYS A 300 -7.97 8.01 14.63
N LYS A 301 -8.92 8.89 14.94
CA LYS A 301 -8.83 9.85 16.04
C LYS A 301 -10.09 9.73 16.88
N LEU A 302 -9.93 9.61 18.18
CA LEU A 302 -11.02 9.48 19.14
C LEU A 302 -11.45 10.86 19.67
N GLU A 303 -12.72 10.99 19.99
CA GLU A 303 -13.28 12.17 20.64
C GLU A 303 -13.08 12.04 22.17
N GLY A 304 -12.31 12.95 22.76
CA GLY A 304 -11.87 12.82 24.15
C GLY A 304 -12.99 12.95 25.19
N ARG A 305 -14.14 13.52 24.80
CA ARG A 305 -15.29 13.76 25.69
C ARG A 305 -16.23 12.56 25.83
N LEU A 306 -16.11 11.55 24.97
CA LEU A 306 -17.02 10.41 24.92
C LEU A 306 -16.43 9.15 25.55
N SER A 307 -17.29 8.28 26.06
CA SER A 307 -16.86 7.00 26.60
C SER A 307 -16.29 6.09 25.49
N LYS A 308 -15.33 5.22 25.85
CA LYS A 308 -14.77 4.25 24.88
C LYS A 308 -15.83 3.33 24.27
N ARG A 309 -16.92 3.04 25.00
CA ARG A 309 -17.99 2.15 24.54
C ARG A 309 -18.83 2.76 23.41
N GLU A 310 -18.88 4.08 23.33
CA GLU A 310 -19.66 4.80 22.31
C GLU A 310 -18.88 5.03 21.02
N GLN A 311 -17.56 4.87 21.08
CA GLN A 311 -16.65 5.14 19.97
C GLN A 311 -16.18 3.84 19.35
N TRP A 312 -16.51 3.62 18.08
CA TRP A 312 -16.12 2.40 17.42
C TRP A 312 -16.07 2.52 15.91
N MET A 313 -15.39 1.55 15.29
CA MET A 313 -15.24 1.45 13.86
C MET A 313 -15.26 -0.02 13.43
N PHE A 314 -15.87 -0.28 12.27
CA PHE A 314 -15.63 -1.44 11.45
C PHE A 314 -14.78 -1.04 10.25
N ILE A 315 -13.73 -1.81 9.97
CA ILE A 315 -12.92 -1.69 8.77
C ILE A 315 -12.93 -3.04 8.06
N GLY A 316 -13.15 -3.05 6.74
CA GLY A 316 -13.25 -4.30 6.02
C GLY A 316 -13.52 -4.17 4.53
N ILE A 317 -13.98 -5.28 3.96
CA ILE A 317 -14.36 -5.39 2.55
C ILE A 317 -15.70 -6.10 2.42
N GLN A 318 -16.47 -5.71 1.42
CA GLN A 318 -17.73 -6.33 1.04
C GLN A 318 -17.54 -7.19 -0.21
N ASN A 319 -17.97 -8.44 -0.16
CA ASN A 319 -18.09 -9.29 -1.33
C ASN A 319 -19.27 -8.82 -2.19
N LEU A 320 -19.00 -8.31 -3.39
CA LEU A 320 -20.05 -7.77 -4.25
C LEU A 320 -20.94 -8.85 -4.88
N SER A 321 -20.47 -10.09 -4.95
CA SER A 321 -21.25 -11.21 -5.49
C SER A 321 -22.30 -11.71 -4.49
N THR A 322 -21.99 -11.69 -3.19
CA THR A 322 -22.86 -12.23 -2.14
C THR A 322 -23.46 -11.15 -1.22
N ASN A 323 -23.02 -9.90 -1.37
CA ASN A 323 -23.35 -8.76 -0.51
C ASN A 323 -22.96 -8.97 0.97
N LYS A 324 -22.01 -9.87 1.24
CA LYS A 324 -21.53 -10.19 2.59
C LYS A 324 -20.30 -9.39 2.96
N ASN A 325 -20.17 -9.02 4.23
CA ASN A 325 -19.05 -8.23 4.72
C ASN A 325 -18.06 -9.09 5.51
N ILE A 326 -16.77 -8.84 5.32
CA ILE A 326 -15.71 -9.29 6.22
C ILE A 326 -15.07 -8.05 6.84
N TYR A 327 -15.01 -7.98 8.15
CA TYR A 327 -14.54 -6.77 8.83
C TYR A 327 -13.96 -7.04 10.21
N TYR A 328 -13.11 -6.12 10.66
CA TYR A 328 -12.62 -6.03 12.01
C TYR A 328 -13.40 -4.97 12.79
N TYR A 329 -13.91 -5.34 13.97
CA TYR A 329 -14.60 -4.48 14.91
C TYR A 329 -13.69 -4.02 16.04
N THR A 330 -13.39 -2.72 16.10
CA THR A 330 -12.41 -2.15 17.02
C THR A 330 -12.81 -2.21 18.49
N ASN A 331 -14.11 -2.07 18.84
CA ASN A 331 -14.57 -2.00 20.24
C ASN A 331 -14.44 -3.35 20.96
N ASN A 332 -14.81 -4.43 20.27
CA ASN A 332 -14.75 -5.79 20.82
C ASN A 332 -13.50 -6.56 20.40
N SER A 333 -12.65 -5.95 19.58
CA SER A 333 -11.44 -6.55 19.03
C SER A 333 -11.75 -7.87 18.30
N THR A 334 -12.79 -7.87 17.48
CA THR A 334 -13.33 -9.09 16.86
C THR A 334 -13.32 -8.99 15.35
N ILE A 335 -12.84 -10.02 14.66
CA ILE A 335 -13.00 -10.16 13.21
C ILE A 335 -14.28 -10.97 12.94
N TYR A 336 -15.08 -10.51 11.99
CA TYR A 336 -16.29 -11.16 11.48
C TYR A 336 -16.08 -11.58 10.03
N ASN A 337 -16.52 -12.79 9.69
CA ASN A 337 -16.46 -13.32 8.32
C ASN A 337 -17.82 -13.30 7.61
N GLU A 338 -17.83 -13.81 6.38
CA GLU A 338 -19.02 -13.90 5.52
C GLU A 338 -20.17 -14.78 6.08
N LYS A 339 -19.90 -15.59 7.11
CA LYS A 339 -20.91 -16.39 7.84
C LYS A 339 -21.23 -15.83 9.22
N CYS A 340 -20.76 -14.62 9.54
CA CYS A 340 -20.82 -14.03 10.88
C CYS A 340 -20.09 -14.85 11.95
N GLU A 341 -19.17 -15.74 11.56
CA GLU A 341 -18.26 -16.41 12.50
C GLU A 341 -17.28 -15.36 13.04
N THR A 342 -17.01 -15.43 14.35
CA THR A 342 -16.24 -14.40 15.05
C THR A 342 -14.91 -14.93 15.56
N LEU A 343 -13.87 -14.13 15.42
CA LEU A 343 -12.58 -14.35 16.05
C LEU A 343 -12.22 -13.17 16.94
N LYS A 344 -12.07 -13.43 18.24
CA LYS A 344 -11.64 -12.42 19.20
C LYS A 344 -10.11 -12.31 19.24
N LEU A 345 -9.61 -11.09 19.26
CA LEU A 345 -8.19 -10.74 19.31
C LEU A 345 -7.86 -10.03 20.61
N SER A 346 -6.59 -10.06 21.00
CA SER A 346 -6.03 -9.28 22.12
C SER A 346 -5.48 -7.94 21.60
N THR A 347 -6.37 -7.11 21.07
CA THR A 347 -6.07 -5.77 20.57
C THR A 347 -6.89 -4.74 21.34
N CYS A 348 -6.51 -3.47 21.28
CA CYS A 348 -7.22 -2.36 21.91
C CYS A 348 -7.43 -1.22 20.90
N PHE A 349 -8.48 -0.43 21.09
CA PHE A 349 -8.78 0.72 20.24
C PHE A 349 -8.38 2.02 20.93
N ASN A 350 -7.30 2.64 20.45
CA ASN A 350 -6.75 3.86 21.01
C ASN A 350 -6.78 5.02 20.01
N ASN A 351 -6.58 6.22 20.56
CA ASN A 351 -6.44 7.42 19.76
C ASN A 351 -5.19 7.36 18.88
N ASN A 352 -5.30 7.79 17.62
CA ASN A 352 -4.24 7.75 16.60
C ASN A 352 -3.82 6.36 16.11
N ASP A 353 -4.53 5.29 16.50
CA ASP A 353 -4.28 3.96 15.93
C ASP A 353 -4.54 3.95 14.41
N ILE A 354 -3.71 3.17 13.71
CA ILE A 354 -3.82 2.95 12.27
C ILE A 354 -4.24 1.50 12.04
N PHE A 355 -5.41 1.29 11.44
CA PHE A 355 -5.91 -0.03 11.10
C PHE A 355 -5.84 -0.25 9.61
N GLY A 356 -5.37 -1.41 9.18
CA GLY A 356 -5.29 -1.76 7.76
C GLY A 356 -6.00 -3.05 7.43
N CYS A 357 -6.36 -3.18 6.17
CA CYS A 357 -7.09 -4.31 5.61
C CYS A 357 -6.45 -4.68 4.28
N GLY A 358 -5.92 -5.91 4.20
CA GLY A 358 -5.29 -6.45 3.00
C GLY A 358 -6.08 -7.62 2.44
N LEU A 359 -6.36 -7.60 1.14
CA LEU A 359 -6.96 -8.68 0.38
C LEU A 359 -5.90 -9.26 -0.55
N VAL A 360 -5.77 -10.58 -0.57
CA VAL A 360 -4.83 -11.28 -1.43
C VAL A 360 -5.58 -12.23 -2.36
N TYR A 361 -5.39 -12.04 -3.65
CA TYR A 361 -5.86 -12.96 -4.68
C TYR A 361 -4.75 -13.96 -5.04
N PRO A 362 -5.08 -15.26 -5.18
CA PRO A 362 -4.14 -16.23 -5.73
C PRO A 362 -3.91 -16.02 -7.23
N PRO A 363 -2.78 -16.50 -7.77
CA PRO A 363 -2.49 -16.43 -9.20
C PRO A 363 -3.60 -17.08 -10.04
N THR A 364 -3.92 -16.49 -11.19
CA THR A 364 -5.06 -16.94 -12.02
C THR A 364 -4.69 -17.96 -13.08
N TYR A 365 -3.40 -18.11 -13.39
CA TYR A 365 -2.93 -19.12 -14.35
C TYR A 365 -2.98 -20.55 -13.78
N LYS A 366 -3.03 -20.68 -12.45
CA LYS A 366 -3.24 -21.98 -11.82
C LYS A 366 -4.70 -22.36 -11.98
N LEU A 367 -4.96 -23.56 -12.48
CA LEU A 367 -6.24 -24.29 -12.32
C LEU A 367 -6.54 -24.61 -10.83
N SER A 368 -5.75 -24.10 -9.88
CA SER A 368 -5.87 -24.41 -8.46
C SER A 368 -7.12 -23.77 -7.85
N LYS A 369 -7.80 -24.55 -7.01
CA LYS A 369 -8.93 -24.11 -6.16
C LYS A 369 -8.50 -23.21 -5.00
N GLU A 370 -7.38 -22.50 -5.11
CA GLU A 370 -6.96 -21.55 -4.07
C GLU A 370 -7.98 -20.40 -4.01
N PHE A 371 -8.38 -20.06 -2.79
CA PHE A 371 -9.33 -18.98 -2.55
C PHE A 371 -8.60 -17.71 -2.14
N PRO A 372 -9.17 -16.52 -2.44
CA PRO A 372 -8.67 -15.28 -1.90
C PRO A 372 -8.70 -15.32 -0.37
N TYR A 373 -7.88 -14.51 0.27
CA TYR A 373 -7.86 -14.40 1.71
C TYR A 373 -7.61 -12.97 2.16
N ILE A 374 -8.00 -12.66 3.38
CA ILE A 374 -7.92 -11.32 3.96
C ILE A 374 -7.10 -11.33 5.25
N PHE A 375 -6.41 -10.23 5.52
CA PHE A 375 -5.75 -10.00 6.80
C PHE A 375 -5.95 -8.56 7.27
N PHE A 376 -5.80 -8.36 8.57
CA PHE A 376 -5.88 -7.05 9.19
C PHE A 376 -4.56 -6.68 9.84
N THR A 377 -4.32 -5.37 9.97
CA THR A 377 -3.15 -4.82 10.65
C THR A 377 -3.56 -3.73 11.62
N GLN A 378 -2.77 -3.53 12.66
CA GLN A 378 -2.84 -2.40 13.57
C GLN A 378 -1.43 -1.84 13.78
N ASN A 379 -1.26 -0.53 13.60
CA ASN A 379 0.00 0.19 13.79
C ASN A 379 1.19 -0.48 13.08
N GLY A 380 1.00 -0.80 11.80
CA GLY A 380 2.02 -1.43 10.96
C GLY A 380 2.33 -2.90 11.27
N LYS A 381 1.55 -3.55 12.14
CA LYS A 381 1.71 -4.97 12.49
C LYS A 381 0.45 -5.77 12.17
N LYS A 382 0.60 -6.98 11.62
CA LYS A 382 -0.53 -7.88 11.39
C LYS A 382 -1.18 -8.30 12.71
N ILE A 383 -2.50 -8.32 12.75
CA ILE A 383 -3.30 -8.77 13.90
C ILE A 383 -4.08 -10.04 13.52
N GLY A 384 -4.01 -11.07 14.39
CA GLY A 384 -4.57 -12.39 14.09
C GLY A 384 -3.89 -13.12 12.92
N LYS A 385 -4.35 -14.35 12.64
CA LYS A 385 -4.09 -15.03 11.36
C LYS A 385 -4.98 -14.45 10.24
N ALA A 386 -4.59 -14.73 9.00
CA ALA A 386 -5.42 -14.38 7.84
C ALA A 386 -6.62 -15.33 7.75
N MET A 387 -7.64 -14.91 7.02
CA MET A 387 -8.89 -15.64 6.85
C MET A 387 -9.09 -15.99 5.39
N LEU A 388 -9.18 -17.29 5.11
CA LEU A 388 -9.50 -17.79 3.79
C LEU A 388 -10.96 -17.45 3.48
N LEU A 389 -11.20 -16.81 2.33
CA LEU A 389 -12.56 -16.51 1.87
C LEU A 389 -13.17 -17.78 1.29
N LYS A 390 -14.47 -17.96 1.47
CA LYS A 390 -15.15 -19.22 1.05
C LYS A 390 -15.57 -19.17 -0.42
N ASP A 391 -15.62 -17.97 -0.99
CA ASP A 391 -15.95 -17.72 -2.39
C ASP A 391 -14.77 -17.09 -3.14
N ASN A 392 -14.63 -17.42 -4.42
CA ASN A 392 -13.63 -16.82 -5.30
C ASN A 392 -14.20 -15.59 -6.00
N SER A 393 -14.80 -14.67 -5.23
CA SER A 393 -15.47 -13.51 -5.82
C SER A 393 -14.48 -12.68 -6.64
N ALA A 394 -14.94 -12.25 -7.81
CA ALA A 394 -14.15 -11.44 -8.72
C ALA A 394 -13.93 -10.01 -8.19
N SER A 395 -14.69 -9.57 -7.17
CA SER A 395 -14.64 -8.18 -6.72
C SER A 395 -15.05 -8.00 -5.26
N TYR A 396 -14.21 -7.29 -4.51
CA TYR A 396 -14.52 -6.86 -3.14
C TYR A 396 -14.42 -5.35 -3.00
N LYS A 397 -15.36 -4.74 -2.28
CA LYS A 397 -15.41 -3.29 -2.10
C LYS A 397 -14.95 -2.87 -0.71
N PRO A 398 -13.89 -2.06 -0.57
CA PRO A 398 -13.46 -1.53 0.72
C PRO A 398 -14.53 -0.68 1.39
N PHE A 399 -14.65 -0.79 2.71
CA PHE A 399 -15.58 0.04 3.48
C PHE A 399 -15.07 0.37 4.89
N VAL A 400 -15.67 1.42 5.47
CA VAL A 400 -15.57 1.76 6.87
C VAL A 400 -16.93 2.12 7.43
N TRP A 401 -17.31 1.52 8.56
CA TRP A 401 -18.46 1.97 9.35
C TRP A 401 -17.97 2.55 10.66
N LEU A 402 -18.48 3.68 11.10
CA LEU A 402 -17.93 4.34 12.29
C LEU A 402 -18.97 5.11 13.08
N LYS A 403 -18.74 5.23 14.38
CA LYS A 403 -19.54 6.02 15.30
C LYS A 403 -18.64 6.80 16.23
N CYS A 404 -18.88 8.10 16.34
CA CYS A 404 -18.21 8.98 17.30
C CYS A 404 -16.68 9.00 17.22
N CYS A 405 -16.10 8.75 16.05
CA CYS A 405 -14.65 8.85 15.82
C CYS A 405 -14.36 9.48 14.46
N PHE A 406 -13.14 9.98 14.28
CA PHE A 406 -12.68 10.53 13.01
C PHE A 406 -11.76 9.52 12.35
N VAL A 407 -11.84 9.42 11.03
CA VAL A 407 -10.98 8.52 10.26
C VAL A 407 -10.37 9.26 9.08
N LYS A 408 -9.11 8.94 8.78
CA LYS A 408 -8.42 9.36 7.56
C LYS A 408 -7.91 8.13 6.85
N ALA A 409 -8.42 7.89 5.64
CA ALA A 409 -7.98 6.78 4.82
C ALA A 409 -6.66 7.09 4.10
N ASN A 410 -5.87 6.04 3.91
CA ASN A 410 -4.78 5.97 2.95
C ASN A 410 -5.05 4.76 2.06
N PHE A 411 -5.40 5.01 0.80
CA PHE A 411 -5.60 3.96 -0.21
C PHE A 411 -4.33 3.65 -1.01
N GLY A 412 -3.19 4.25 -0.67
CA GLY A 412 -1.95 4.12 -1.43
C GLY A 412 -1.93 4.93 -2.72
N ASN A 413 -2.73 6.01 -2.79
CA ASN A 413 -2.77 6.90 -3.96
C ASN A 413 -1.39 7.51 -4.25
N ASP A 414 -0.66 7.90 -3.20
CA ASP A 414 0.70 8.45 -3.23
C ASP A 414 1.52 7.82 -2.09
N LEU A 415 2.31 6.80 -2.44
CA LEU A 415 3.15 6.07 -1.48
C LEU A 415 4.50 6.74 -1.22
N GLU A 416 4.89 7.72 -2.02
CA GLU A 416 6.15 8.46 -1.84
C GLU A 416 6.00 9.46 -0.69
N THR A 417 4.90 10.22 -0.68
CA THR A 417 4.65 11.23 0.35
C THR A 417 3.81 10.72 1.52
N LYS A 418 2.97 9.69 1.28
CA LYS A 418 2.10 9.07 2.29
C LYS A 418 2.24 7.54 2.28
N PRO A 419 3.42 7.00 2.66
CA PRO A 419 3.60 5.55 2.73
C PRO A 419 2.63 4.92 3.72
N PHE A 420 2.32 3.64 3.51
CA PHE A 420 1.60 2.85 4.50
C PHE A 420 2.44 2.67 5.77
N ASN A 421 1.77 2.57 6.92
CA ASN A 421 2.45 2.17 8.16
C ASN A 421 2.82 0.68 8.12
N TYR A 422 2.00 -0.14 7.46
CA TYR A 422 2.37 -1.53 7.18
C TYR A 422 3.30 -1.63 5.97
N ASP A 423 4.46 -2.26 6.16
CA ASP A 423 5.40 -2.51 5.08
C ASP A 423 4.92 -3.65 4.16
N ILE A 424 4.14 -3.28 3.15
CA ILE A 424 3.59 -4.20 2.15
C ILE A 424 4.67 -4.89 1.32
N THR A 425 5.89 -4.33 1.22
CA THR A 425 6.99 -4.92 0.44
C THR A 425 7.57 -6.17 1.12
N LYS A 426 7.40 -6.27 2.45
CA LYS A 426 7.81 -7.43 3.25
C LYS A 426 6.72 -8.50 3.35
N TYR A 427 5.57 -8.28 2.72
CA TYR A 427 4.48 -9.23 2.76
C TYR A 427 4.87 -10.56 2.09
N LYS A 428 4.50 -11.68 2.72
CA LYS A 428 4.71 -13.04 2.19
C LYS A 428 3.39 -13.79 2.18
N VAL A 429 3.21 -14.62 1.15
CA VAL A 429 2.10 -15.58 1.06
C VAL A 429 2.05 -16.41 2.33
N LEU A 430 0.84 -16.68 2.81
CA LEU A 430 0.60 -17.35 4.08
C LEU A 430 0.16 -18.79 3.84
N ASP A 431 0.68 -19.69 4.67
CA ASP A 431 0.33 -21.12 4.59
C ASP A 431 -0.66 -21.54 5.69
N LYS A 432 -1.02 -20.61 6.60
CA LYS A 432 -1.89 -20.85 7.75
C LYS A 432 -2.99 -19.80 7.82
N PHE A 433 -4.22 -20.26 7.83
CA PHE A 433 -5.44 -19.45 7.91
C PHE A 433 -6.26 -19.87 9.12
N TYR A 434 -7.24 -19.04 9.50
CA TYR A 434 -8.33 -19.45 10.40
C TYR A 434 -9.36 -20.30 9.69
#